data_AF-A0A966IE91-F1
#
_entry.id   AF-A0A966IE91-F1
#
_cell.length_a   1.000
_cell.length_b   1.000
_cell.length_c   1.000
_cell.angle_alpha   90.00
_cell.angle_beta   90.00
_cell.angle_gamma   90.00
#
_symmetry.space_group_name_H-M   'P 1'
#
loop_
_entity.id
_entity.type
_entity.pdbx_description
1 polymer ?
#
loop_
_entity_poly.entity_id
_entity_poly.type
_entity_poly.pdbx_seq_one_letter_code
_entity_poly.pdbx_strand_id
1 'polypeptide(L)'
;MNDDAYKAIYNKALDIISRREHSQKELSDKLIKKFNIPELVDSVIHGLLEKNLLNDYRYSESYVVARKRKGFGPKKIGYELRN
;
A
#
# COMPACT_ATOMS: atom_id res chain seq x y z
N MET A 1 -15.69 -14.08 -14.78
CA MET A 1 -16.14 -13.58 -13.46
C MET A 1 -14.97 -13.18 -12.56
N ASN A 2 -13.94 -14.03 -12.35
CA ASN A 2 -12.77 -13.61 -11.55
C ASN A 2 -11.92 -12.49 -12.19
N ASP A 3 -11.85 -12.44 -13.52
CA ASP A 3 -11.10 -11.42 -14.27
C ASP A 3 -11.63 -9.99 -14.07
N ASP A 4 -12.96 -9.82 -14.03
CA ASP A 4 -13.56 -8.49 -13.88
C ASP A 4 -13.34 -7.94 -12.47
N ALA A 5 -13.46 -8.82 -11.46
CA ALA A 5 -13.12 -8.49 -10.08
C ALA A 5 -11.63 -8.16 -9.94
N TYR A 6 -10.74 -8.94 -10.57
CA TYR A 6 -9.30 -8.67 -10.56
C TYR A 6 -9.00 -7.30 -11.15
N LYS A 7 -9.54 -6.99 -12.33
CA LYS A 7 -9.37 -5.69 -12.99
C LYS A 7 -9.90 -4.53 -12.14
N ALA A 8 -11.04 -4.70 -11.48
CA ALA A 8 -11.62 -3.68 -10.61
C ALA A 8 -10.71 -3.40 -9.39
N ILE A 9 -10.18 -4.45 -8.75
CA ILE A 9 -9.24 -4.34 -7.63
C ILE A 9 -7.93 -3.70 -8.10
N TYR A 10 -7.38 -4.17 -9.22
CA TYR A 10 -6.13 -3.67 -9.80
C TYR A 10 -6.22 -2.18 -10.15
N ASN A 11 -7.26 -1.77 -10.87
CA ASN A 11 -7.49 -0.36 -11.22
C ASN A 11 -7.67 0.50 -9.97
N LYS A 12 -8.35 -0.02 -8.94
CA LYS A 12 -8.48 0.71 -7.67
C LYS A 12 -7.15 0.83 -6.94
N ALA A 13 -6.32 -0.20 -6.97
CA ALA A 13 -4.99 -0.18 -6.40
C ALA A 13 -4.12 0.88 -7.08
N LEU A 14 -4.15 0.95 -8.43
CA LEU A 14 -3.47 1.98 -9.21
C LEU A 14 -3.92 3.40 -8.83
N ASP A 15 -5.24 3.65 -8.72
CA ASP A 15 -5.77 4.95 -8.27
C ASP A 15 -5.24 5.34 -6.87
N ILE A 16 -5.14 4.38 -5.95
CA ILE A 16 -4.61 4.62 -4.60
C ILE A 16 -3.12 4.98 -4.64
N ILE A 17 -2.29 4.14 -5.28
CA ILE A 17 -0.83 4.33 -5.26
C ILE A 17 -0.36 5.49 -6.15
N SER A 18 -1.15 5.91 -7.14
CA SER A 18 -0.81 7.03 -8.02
C SER A 18 -0.63 8.37 -7.29
N ARG A 19 -1.22 8.52 -6.10
CA ARG A 19 -1.23 9.79 -5.36
C ARG A 19 -0.07 9.95 -4.40
N ARG A 20 0.47 8.83 -3.89
CA ARG A 20 1.63 8.76 -3.00
C ARG A 20 2.07 7.31 -2.84
N GLU A 21 3.29 7.12 -2.35
CA GLU A 21 3.76 5.82 -1.87
C GLU A 21 2.85 5.28 -0.75
N HIS A 22 2.60 3.98 -0.80
CA HIS A 22 1.78 3.23 0.16
C HIS A 22 2.56 2.01 0.62
N SER A 23 2.37 1.59 1.87
CA SER A 23 2.85 0.27 2.28
C SER A 23 1.97 -0.83 1.70
N GLN A 24 2.54 -2.03 1.59
CA GLN A 24 1.80 -3.24 1.23
C GLN A 24 0.59 -3.43 2.15
N LYS A 25 0.80 -3.29 3.47
CA LYS A 25 -0.26 -3.43 4.47
C LYS A 25 -1.38 -2.41 4.28
N GLU A 26 -1.03 -1.13 4.15
CA GLU A 26 -2.03 -0.06 3.98
C GLU A 26 -2.88 -0.28 2.72
N LEU A 27 -2.24 -0.68 1.62
CA LEU A 27 -2.94 -0.94 0.37
C LEU A 27 -3.84 -2.17 0.49
N SER A 28 -3.34 -3.27 1.08
CA SER A 28 -4.12 -4.50 1.30
C SER A 28 -5.35 -4.23 2.17
N ASP A 29 -5.19 -3.59 3.32
CA ASP A 29 -6.30 -3.25 4.24
C ASP A 29 -7.40 -2.44 3.54
N LYS A 30 -7.01 -1.45 2.71
CA LYS A 30 -7.96 -0.62 1.94
C LYS A 30 -8.73 -1.44 0.90
N LEU A 31 -8.04 -2.34 0.20
CA LEU A 31 -8.65 -3.16 -0.85
C LEU A 31 -9.54 -4.24 -0.25
N ILE A 32 -9.11 -4.93 0.81
CA ILE A 32 -9.90 -5.92 1.54
C ILE A 32 -11.17 -5.27 2.08
N LYS A 33 -11.06 -4.12 2.73
CA LYS A 33 -12.22 -3.38 3.25
C LYS A 33 -13.25 -3.02 2.17
N LYS A 34 -12.80 -2.79 0.92
CA LYS A 34 -13.67 -2.38 -0.18
C LYS A 34 -14.29 -3.57 -0.94
N PHE A 35 -13.50 -4.59 -1.21
CA PHE A 35 -13.89 -5.67 -2.11
C PHE A 35 -14.22 -6.98 -1.40
N ASN A 36 -13.71 -7.18 -0.18
CA ASN A 36 -13.95 -8.37 0.65
C ASN A 36 -13.62 -9.71 -0.04
N ILE A 37 -12.54 -9.72 -0.84
CA ILE A 37 -12.00 -10.92 -1.51
C ILE A 37 -10.48 -10.98 -1.26
N PRO A 38 -10.02 -11.45 -0.08
CA PRO A 38 -8.62 -11.39 0.32
C PRO A 38 -7.66 -12.04 -0.68
N GLU A 39 -8.02 -13.20 -1.25
CA GLU A 39 -7.16 -13.97 -2.15
C GLU A 39 -6.87 -13.21 -3.45
N LEU A 40 -7.85 -12.45 -3.94
CA LEU A 40 -7.72 -11.65 -5.14
C LEU A 40 -6.96 -10.35 -4.87
N VAL A 41 -7.13 -9.78 -3.67
CA VAL A 41 -6.31 -8.65 -3.22
C VAL A 41 -4.84 -9.06 -3.15
N ASP A 42 -4.52 -10.19 -2.53
CA ASP A 42 -3.15 -10.69 -2.43
C ASP A 42 -2.53 -10.92 -3.81
N SER A 43 -3.29 -11.48 -4.75
CA SER A 43 -2.87 -11.65 -6.15
C SER A 43 -2.56 -10.31 -6.84
N VAL A 44 -3.38 -9.27 -6.62
CA VAL A 44 -3.14 -7.91 -7.14
C VAL A 44 -1.89 -7.30 -6.51
N ILE A 45 -1.76 -7.39 -5.18
CA ILE A 45 -0.60 -6.87 -4.44
C ILE A 45 0.69 -7.50 -4.95
N HIS A 46 0.72 -8.82 -5.14
CA HIS A 46 1.88 -9.52 -5.68
C HIS A 46 2.28 -9.00 -7.06
N GLY A 47 1.33 -8.87 -7.99
CA GLY A 47 1.60 -8.32 -9.32
C GLY A 47 2.08 -6.86 -9.30
N LEU A 48 1.68 -6.07 -8.31
CA LEU A 48 2.18 -4.70 -8.13
C LEU A 48 3.62 -4.68 -7.59
N LEU A 49 3.97 -5.60 -6.68
CA LEU A 49 5.33 -5.75 -6.15
C LEU A 49 6.29 -6.21 -7.25
N GLU A 50 5.92 -7.21 -8.05
CA GLU A 50 6.73 -7.71 -9.17
C GLU A 50 7.01 -6.62 -10.21
N LYS A 51 6.03 -5.74 -10.47
CA LYS A 51 6.18 -4.59 -11.37
C LYS A 51 6.88 -3.40 -10.71
N ASN A 52 7.30 -3.52 -9.44
CA ASN A 52 7.84 -2.44 -8.63
C ASN A 52 6.94 -1.18 -8.67
N LEU A 53 5.62 -1.36 -8.67
CA LEU A 53 4.63 -0.29 -8.52
C LEU A 53 4.30 -0.04 -7.05
N LEU A 54 4.46 -1.06 -6.21
CA LEU A 54 4.38 -0.99 -4.76
C LEU A 54 5.76 -1.27 -4.19
N ASN A 55 6.22 -0.45 -3.23
CA ASN A 55 7.57 -0.59 -2.68
C ASN A 55 7.65 -0.01 -1.25
N ASP A 56 7.77 -0.91 -0.28
CA ASP A 56 7.80 -0.54 1.14
C ASP A 56 9.03 0.27 1.54
N TYR A 57 10.14 0.15 0.80
CA TYR A 57 11.33 0.98 1.03
C TYR A 57 11.05 2.45 0.67
N ARG A 58 10.51 2.69 -0.54
CA ARG A 58 10.11 4.04 -1.00
C ARG A 58 9.03 4.65 -0.10
N TYR A 59 8.08 3.83 0.33
CA TYR A 59 7.10 4.23 1.34
C TYR A 59 7.77 4.66 2.66
N SER A 60 8.67 3.83 3.19
CA SER A 60 9.33 4.09 4.47
C SER A 60 10.14 5.39 4.44
N GLU A 61 10.90 5.64 3.37
CA GLU A 61 11.64 6.89 3.20
C GLU A 61 10.71 8.12 3.18
N SER A 62 9.68 8.05 2.35
CA SER A 62 8.67 9.12 2.23
C SER A 62 7.97 9.39 3.56
N TYR A 63 7.65 8.32 4.30
CA TYR A 63 7.02 8.39 5.61
C TYR A 63 7.91 9.06 6.66
N VAL A 64 9.18 8.68 6.74
CA VAL A 64 10.16 9.26 7.67
C VAL A 64 10.28 10.76 7.43
N VAL A 65 10.45 11.18 6.17
CA VAL A 65 10.57 12.61 5.81
C VAL A 65 9.31 13.37 6.20
N ALA A 66 8.13 12.85 5.88
CA ALA A 66 6.86 13.47 6.20
C ALA A 66 6.64 13.62 7.71
N ARG A 67 6.98 12.60 8.50
CA ARG A 67 6.83 12.62 9.97
C ARG A 67 7.87 13.50 10.66
N LYS A 68 9.11 13.49 10.19
CA LYS A 68 10.17 14.38 10.68
C LYS A 68 9.77 15.85 10.51
N ARG A 69 9.22 16.23 9.35
CA ARG A 69 8.70 17.60 9.09
C ARG A 69 7.57 18.00 10.05
N LYS A 70 6.83 17.04 10.60
CA LYS A 70 5.79 17.26 11.61
C LYS A 70 6.30 17.22 13.05
N GLY A 71 7.62 17.12 13.27
CA GLY A 71 8.23 17.11 14.60
C GLY A 71 8.21 15.76 15.32
N PHE A 72 7.90 14.67 14.63
CA PHE A 72 7.89 13.34 15.24
C PHE A 72 9.33 12.85 15.49
N GLY A 73 9.60 12.36 16.69
CA GLY A 73 10.89 11.78 17.06
C GLY A 73 11.14 10.40 16.42
N PRO A 74 12.41 10.00 16.22
CA PRO A 74 12.78 8.76 15.52
C PRO A 74 12.20 7.49 16.15
N LYS A 75 12.08 7.44 17.49
CA LYS A 75 11.45 6.30 18.19
C LYS A 75 9.98 6.13 17.81
N LYS A 76 9.22 7.23 17.71
CA LYS A 76 7.80 7.20 17.33
C LYS A 76 7.63 6.82 15.87
N ILE A 77 8.45 7.39 14.98
CA ILE A 77 8.44 7.06 13.55
C ILE A 77 8.75 5.56 13.34
N GLY A 78 9.79 5.05 14.00
CA GLY A 78 10.14 3.63 13.91
C GLY A 78 9.07 2.69 14.48
N TYR A 79 8.35 3.11 15.52
CA TYR A 79 7.20 2.36 16.02
C TYR A 79 6.06 2.33 15.00
N GLU A 80 5.74 3.45 14.36
CA GLU A 80 4.67 3.53 13.36
C GLU A 80 4.99 2.74 12.08
N LEU A 81 6.25 2.63 11.69
CA LEU A 81 6.65 1.82 10.52
C LEU A 81 6.55 0.30 10.76
N ARG A 82 6.54 -0.14 12.02
CA ARG A 82 6.47 -1.58 12.38
C ARG A 82 5.04 -2.08 12.60
N ASN A 83 4.06 -1.18 12.68
CA ASN A 83 2.66 -1.50 12.97
C ASN A 83 1.78 -1.28 11.75
#